data_AF-A0A1L5KQI7-F1
#
_entry.id   AF-A0A1L5KQI7-F1
#
_cell.length_a   1.000
_cell.length_b   1.000
_cell.length_c   1.000
_cell.angle_alpha   90.00
_cell.angle_beta   90.00
_cell.angle_gamma   90.00
#
_symmetry.space_group_name_H-M   'P 1'
#
loop_
_entity.id
_entity.type
_entity.pdbx_description
1 polymer ?
#
loop_
_entity_poly.entity_id
_entity_poly.type
_entity_poly.pdbx_seq_one_letter_code
_entity_poly.pdbx_strand_id
1 'polypeptide(L)'
;MTWNPFKKQEEAQVPVEEATKKAAPNEKKGRPTPKMKQAQAAGIRPLVPVDRKASAKAAKARLREKENAEYEAMQKGDINHMPKAERLPWRIYIRDYVDARFNLGEWFIPVAFAILIASMLVTSLVQNQWVSIIMMLCMYGYLIAVIIDVWLMWRKLKA
;
A
#
# COMPACT_ATOMS: atom_id res chain seq x y z
N MET A 1 31.40 -31.20 6.49
CA MET A 1 30.05 -30.76 6.08
C MET A 1 30.18 -29.85 4.88
N THR A 2 30.04 -30.39 3.67
CA THR A 2 30.11 -29.63 2.41
C THR A 2 28.76 -29.79 1.71
N TRP A 3 27.93 -28.75 1.79
CA TRP A 3 26.64 -28.66 1.13
C TRP A 3 26.86 -28.35 -0.36
N ASN A 4 26.27 -29.16 -1.25
CA ASN A 4 26.42 -29.05 -2.71
C ASN A 4 25.05 -28.75 -3.36
N PRO A 5 24.80 -27.52 -3.86
CA PRO A 5 23.46 -27.04 -4.23
C PRO A 5 22.88 -27.55 -5.56
N PHE A 6 23.57 -28.42 -6.30
CA PHE A 6 23.19 -28.77 -7.67
C PHE A 6 22.76 -30.23 -7.87
N LYS A 7 22.34 -30.92 -6.81
CA LYS A 7 21.86 -32.30 -6.94
C LYS A 7 20.59 -32.48 -6.13
N LYS A 8 19.43 -32.33 -6.80
CA LYS A 8 18.33 -33.33 -6.86
C LYS A 8 16.96 -32.68 -7.18
N GLN A 9 16.22 -33.38 -8.05
CA GLN A 9 14.76 -33.37 -8.26
C GLN A 9 14.14 -32.31 -9.19
N GLU A 10 14.34 -32.52 -10.49
CA GLU A 10 13.20 -32.49 -11.42
C GLU A 10 12.35 -33.74 -11.18
N GLU A 11 11.13 -33.55 -10.66
CA GLU A 11 9.92 -34.30 -11.05
C GLU A 11 8.70 -33.74 -10.29
N ALA A 12 7.60 -33.61 -11.03
CA ALA A 12 6.23 -33.34 -10.60
C ALA A 12 5.82 -31.88 -10.27
N GLN A 13 5.75 -31.03 -11.30
CA GLN A 13 4.60 -30.14 -11.44
C GLN A 13 3.53 -30.86 -12.25
N VAL A 14 2.35 -31.06 -11.64
CA VAL A 14 1.14 -31.57 -12.27
C VAL A 14 0.37 -30.36 -12.82
N PRO A 15 0.16 -30.23 -14.14
CA PRO A 15 -0.79 -29.27 -14.66
C PRO A 15 -2.21 -29.83 -14.61
N VAL A 16 -3.07 -29.06 -13.96
CA VAL A 16 -4.52 -29.20 -13.90
C VAL A 16 -5.12 -29.17 -15.31
N GLU A 17 -6.05 -30.11 -15.49
CA GLU A 17 -7.00 -30.33 -16.58
C GLU A 17 -7.13 -29.23 -17.64
N GLU A 18 -6.75 -29.66 -18.83
CA GLU A 18 -7.04 -29.10 -20.13
C GLU A 18 -8.56 -28.98 -20.32
N ALA A 19 -9.06 -27.74 -20.42
CA ALA A 19 -10.40 -27.48 -20.97
C ALA A 19 -10.41 -27.91 -22.44
N THR A 20 -10.90 -29.14 -22.69
CA THR A 20 -11.10 -29.72 -24.01
C THR A 20 -12.00 -28.84 -24.88
N LYS A 21 -11.40 -28.00 -25.72
CA LYS A 21 -12.01 -27.58 -26.99
C LYS A 21 -11.72 -28.68 -27.99
N LYS A 22 -12.77 -29.42 -28.36
CA LYS A 22 -12.76 -30.43 -29.43
C LYS A 22 -12.13 -29.84 -30.71
N ALA A 23 -10.89 -30.22 -31.01
CA ALA A 23 -10.33 -30.14 -32.34
C ALA A 23 -10.34 -31.56 -32.93
N ALA A 24 -10.90 -31.68 -34.13
CA ALA A 24 -11.08 -32.95 -34.82
C ALA A 24 -9.75 -33.73 -34.96
N PRO A 25 -9.77 -35.08 -34.88
CA PRO A 25 -8.57 -35.86 -35.04
C PRO A 25 -8.18 -35.95 -36.51
N ASN A 26 -6.87 -35.87 -36.77
CA ASN A 26 -6.18 -36.14 -38.02
C ASN A 26 -5.83 -34.92 -38.90
N GLU A 27 -4.84 -34.13 -38.47
CA GLU A 27 -4.01 -33.36 -39.41
C GLU A 27 -2.54 -33.66 -39.19
N LYS A 28 -1.93 -34.30 -40.20
CA LYS A 28 -0.53 -34.74 -40.22
C LYS A 28 0.41 -33.54 -40.04
N LYS A 29 1.38 -33.67 -39.13
CA LYS A 29 2.50 -32.74 -38.92
C LYS A 29 3.32 -32.67 -40.22
N GLY A 30 3.40 -31.50 -40.84
CA GLY A 30 4.00 -31.33 -42.17
C GLY A 30 3.25 -30.40 -43.13
N ARG A 31 2.31 -29.57 -42.65
CA ARG A 31 1.70 -28.53 -43.49
C ARG A 31 2.80 -27.54 -43.95
N PRO A 32 2.85 -27.17 -45.24
CA PRO A 32 3.73 -26.11 -45.73
C PRO A 32 3.53 -24.84 -44.91
N THR A 33 4.61 -24.13 -44.61
CA THR A 33 4.51 -22.78 -44.04
C THR A 33 3.56 -21.94 -44.90
N PRO A 34 2.53 -21.31 -44.31
CA PRO A 34 1.53 -20.59 -45.08
C PRO A 34 2.22 -19.56 -45.97
N LYS A 35 1.85 -19.57 -47.25
CA LYS A 35 2.44 -18.71 -48.27
C LYS A 35 2.27 -17.25 -47.84
N MET A 36 3.31 -16.43 -48.00
CA MET A 36 3.42 -15.07 -47.46
C MET A 36 2.15 -14.20 -47.61
N LYS A 37 1.42 -14.37 -48.72
CA LYS A 37 0.16 -13.67 -49.02
C LYS A 37 -1.00 -14.04 -48.08
N GLN A 38 -1.09 -15.30 -47.65
CA GLN A 38 -2.12 -15.77 -46.70
C GLN A 38 -1.80 -15.31 -45.27
N ALA A 39 -0.52 -15.25 -44.90
CA ALA A 39 -0.08 -14.71 -43.61
C ALA A 39 -0.35 -13.20 -43.48
N GLN A 40 -0.18 -12.44 -44.57
CA GLN A 40 -0.52 -11.01 -44.61
C GLN A 40 -2.04 -10.77 -44.61
N ALA A 41 -2.82 -11.61 -45.32
CA ALA A 41 -4.28 -11.54 -45.32
C ALA A 41 -4.91 -11.94 -43.99
N ALA A 42 -4.22 -12.75 -43.17
CA ALA A 42 -4.63 -13.09 -41.81
C ALA A 42 -4.67 -11.87 -40.86
N GLY A 43 -4.21 -10.70 -41.31
CA GLY A 43 -4.44 -9.44 -40.61
C GLY A 43 -3.89 -9.43 -39.18
N ILE A 44 -2.78 -10.14 -38.96
CA ILE A 44 -2.11 -10.19 -37.67
C ILE A 44 -1.56 -8.80 -37.40
N ARG A 45 -2.36 -7.99 -36.69
CA ARG A 45 -1.96 -6.68 -36.23
C ARG A 45 -0.79 -6.88 -35.27
N PRO A 46 0.26 -6.04 -35.33
CA PRO A 46 1.34 -6.12 -34.38
C PRO A 46 0.77 -6.06 -32.97
N LEU A 47 1.25 -6.93 -32.07
CA LEU A 47 0.85 -6.93 -30.65
C LEU A 47 1.19 -5.58 -29.95
N VAL A 48 2.04 -4.77 -30.58
CA VAL A 48 2.45 -3.45 -30.13
C VAL A 48 1.56 -2.38 -30.80
N PRO A 49 0.90 -1.50 -30.02
CA PRO A 49 0.16 -0.36 -30.56
C PRO A 49 1.06 0.49 -31.46
N VAL A 50 0.54 0.86 -32.64
CA VAL A 50 1.25 1.66 -33.66
C VAL A 50 1.77 2.98 -33.05
N ASP A 51 1.02 3.55 -32.11
CA ASP A 51 1.44 4.70 -31.30
C ASP A 51 1.84 4.30 -29.88
N ARG A 52 3.14 3.98 -29.71
CA ARG A 52 3.74 3.68 -28.40
C ARG A 52 3.59 4.83 -27.39
N LYS A 53 3.61 6.09 -27.85
CA LYS A 53 3.45 7.27 -26.97
C LYS A 53 2.02 7.45 -26.48
N ALA A 54 1.04 7.31 -27.36
CA ALA A 54 -0.37 7.44 -27.02
C ALA A 54 -0.83 6.29 -26.10
N SER A 55 -0.41 5.05 -26.41
CA SER A 55 -0.68 3.88 -25.57
C SER A 55 -0.01 3.97 -24.20
N ALA A 56 1.24 4.47 -24.11
CA ALA A 56 1.89 4.70 -22.83
C ALA A 56 1.19 5.78 -21.99
N LYS A 57 0.70 6.87 -22.63
CA LYS A 57 -0.08 7.91 -21.94
C LYS A 57 -1.41 7.36 -21.42
N ALA A 58 -2.13 6.58 -22.23
CA ALA A 58 -3.36 5.93 -21.83
C ALA A 58 -3.16 4.89 -20.72
N ALA A 59 -2.06 4.12 -20.76
CA ALA A 59 -1.71 3.19 -19.70
C ALA A 59 -1.45 3.91 -18.37
N LYS A 60 -0.70 5.03 -18.39
CA LYS A 60 -0.48 5.87 -17.20
C LYS A 60 -1.77 6.48 -16.65
N ALA A 61 -2.70 6.90 -17.52
CA ALA A 61 -3.99 7.42 -17.10
C ALA A 61 -4.82 6.35 -16.38
N ARG A 62 -4.88 5.14 -16.95
CA ARG A 62 -5.57 3.99 -16.33
C ARG A 62 -4.98 3.59 -14.97
N LEU A 63 -3.66 3.71 -14.81
CA LEU A 63 -3.02 3.45 -13.50
C LEU A 63 -3.45 4.48 -12.47
N ARG A 64 -3.41 5.77 -12.82
CA ARG A 64 -3.87 6.85 -11.92
C ARG A 64 -5.36 6.74 -11.58
N GLU A 65 -6.20 6.35 -12.53
CA GLU A 65 -7.63 6.12 -12.27
C GLU A 65 -7.85 4.98 -11.27
N LYS A 66 -7.08 3.89 -11.39
CA LYS A 66 -7.13 2.79 -10.41
C LYS A 66 -6.64 3.22 -9.03
N GLU A 67 -5.52 3.93 -8.96
CA GLU A 67 -5.00 4.48 -7.71
C GLU A 67 -6.04 5.38 -7.05
N ASN A 68 -6.63 6.33 -7.80
CA ASN A 68 -7.68 7.20 -7.27
C ASN A 68 -8.91 6.42 -6.79
N ALA A 69 -9.34 5.40 -7.54
CA ALA A 69 -10.47 4.56 -7.12
C ALA A 69 -10.16 3.78 -5.83
N GLU A 70 -8.94 3.27 -5.67
CA GLU A 70 -8.46 2.65 -4.44
C GLU A 70 -8.41 3.64 -3.27
N TYR A 71 -7.94 4.87 -3.49
CA TYR A 71 -7.97 5.95 -2.49
C TYR A 71 -9.38 6.33 -2.07
N GLU A 72 -10.30 6.48 -3.03
CA GLU A 72 -11.71 6.76 -2.73
C GLU A 72 -12.37 5.60 -1.95
N ALA A 73 -12.05 4.36 -2.30
CA ALA A 73 -12.53 3.18 -1.58
C ALA A 73 -12.01 3.16 -0.14
N MET A 74 -10.76 3.59 0.10
CA MET A 74 -10.22 3.72 1.45
C MET A 74 -10.94 4.79 2.28
N GLN A 75 -11.25 5.96 1.69
CA GLN A 75 -11.97 7.04 2.38
C GLN A 75 -13.43 6.68 2.68
N LYS A 76 -14.10 6.00 1.75
CA LYS A 76 -15.51 5.59 1.89
C LYS A 76 -15.69 4.32 2.73
N GLY A 77 -14.61 3.57 2.97
CA GLY A 77 -14.67 2.28 3.67
C GLY A 77 -15.19 1.12 2.82
N ASP A 78 -15.13 1.20 1.49
CA ASP A 78 -15.55 0.11 0.61
C ASP A 78 -14.50 -1.00 0.55
N ILE A 79 -14.74 -2.08 1.30
CA ILE A 79 -13.85 -3.22 1.43
C ILE A 79 -13.61 -3.93 0.09
N ASN A 80 -14.54 -3.90 -0.86
CA ASN A 80 -14.42 -4.66 -2.10
C ASN A 80 -13.44 -4.04 -3.09
N HIS A 81 -13.37 -2.71 -3.12
CA HIS A 81 -12.52 -1.92 -4.02
C HIS A 81 -11.21 -1.45 -3.37
N MET A 82 -11.00 -1.76 -2.10
CA MET A 82 -9.75 -1.49 -1.39
C MET A 82 -8.60 -2.39 -1.89
N PRO A 83 -7.33 -1.93 -1.79
CA PRO A 83 -6.17 -2.75 -2.12
C PRO A 83 -6.21 -4.11 -1.40
N LYS A 84 -5.89 -5.20 -2.11
CA LYS A 84 -5.96 -6.57 -1.58
C LYS A 84 -5.19 -6.77 -0.28
N ALA A 85 -4.08 -6.06 -0.10
CA ALA A 85 -3.26 -6.13 1.12
C ALA A 85 -4.00 -5.57 2.34
N GLU A 86 -4.89 -4.59 2.16
CA GLU A 86 -5.58 -3.86 3.23
C GLU A 86 -6.93 -4.45 3.60
N ARG A 87 -7.49 -5.31 2.74
CA ARG A 87 -8.76 -6.02 2.95
C ARG A 87 -8.77 -7.07 4.06
N LEU A 88 -7.73 -7.10 4.89
CA LEU A 88 -7.60 -8.06 5.98
C LEU A 88 -8.43 -7.58 7.18
N PRO A 89 -9.29 -8.43 7.78
CA PRO A 89 -10.18 -8.03 8.87
C PRO A 89 -9.45 -7.34 10.03
N TRP A 90 -8.26 -7.82 10.40
CA TRP A 90 -7.46 -7.21 11.46
C TRP A 90 -6.87 -5.85 11.06
N ARG A 91 -6.49 -5.63 9.80
CA ARG A 91 -5.97 -4.33 9.34
C ARG A 91 -7.07 -3.28 9.33
N ILE A 92 -8.27 -3.67 8.89
CA ILE A 92 -9.46 -2.82 8.91
C ILE A 92 -9.80 -2.45 10.37
N TYR A 93 -9.88 -3.43 11.26
CA TYR A 93 -10.14 -3.19 12.69
C TYR A 93 -9.11 -2.25 13.32
N ILE A 94 -7.82 -2.46 13.07
CA ILE A 94 -6.76 -1.58 13.59
C ILE A 94 -6.95 -0.16 13.08
N ARG A 95 -7.20 0.03 11.77
CA ARG A 95 -7.42 1.36 11.18
C ARG A 95 -8.62 2.03 11.80
N ASP A 96 -9.78 1.38 11.81
CA ASP A 96 -11.02 1.98 12.32
C ASP A 96 -10.91 2.29 13.82
N TYR A 97 -10.20 1.46 14.59
CA TYR A 97 -9.94 1.69 16.01
C TYR A 97 -8.98 2.85 16.27
N VAL A 98 -7.93 3.00 15.45
CA VAL A 98 -6.95 4.08 15.57
C VAL A 98 -7.52 5.41 15.06
N ASP A 99 -8.16 5.41 13.89
CA ASP A 99 -8.71 6.60 13.22
C ASP A 99 -9.94 7.16 13.96
N ALA A 100 -10.72 6.33 14.64
CA ALA A 100 -11.86 6.79 15.44
C ALA A 100 -11.45 7.46 16.76
N ARG A 101 -10.18 7.34 17.18
CA ARG A 101 -9.72 7.83 18.48
C ARG A 101 -9.00 9.16 18.33
N PHE A 102 -9.39 10.14 19.13
CA PHE A 102 -8.56 11.31 19.38
C PHE A 102 -7.33 10.91 20.22
N ASN A 103 -6.16 10.85 19.59
CA ASN A 103 -4.90 10.60 20.28
C ASN A 103 -4.27 11.92 20.74
N LEU A 104 -3.76 11.96 21.97
CA LEU A 104 -3.01 13.13 22.43
C LEU A 104 -1.70 13.32 21.65
N GLY A 105 -1.17 12.23 21.06
CA GLY A 105 0.06 12.24 20.26
C GLY A 105 -0.04 13.01 18.94
N GLU A 106 -1.21 13.08 18.29
CA GLU A 106 -1.39 13.83 17.05
C GLU A 106 -1.21 15.35 17.27
N TRP A 107 -1.61 15.80 18.46
CA TRP A 107 -1.46 17.19 18.89
C TRP A 107 -0.09 17.51 19.48
N PHE A 108 0.80 16.51 19.62
CA PHE A 108 2.10 16.71 20.25
C PHE A 108 2.93 17.79 19.53
N ILE A 109 2.99 17.75 18.20
CA ILE A 109 3.77 18.71 17.41
C ILE A 109 3.20 20.13 17.52
N PRO A 110 1.89 20.38 17.26
CA PRO A 110 1.29 21.69 17.48
C PRO A 110 1.46 22.22 18.91
N VAL A 111 1.23 21.38 19.91
CA VAL A 111 1.33 21.75 21.33
C VAL A 111 2.77 22.06 21.72
N ALA A 112 3.73 21.22 21.34
CA ALA A 112 5.15 21.45 21.59
C ALA A 112 5.63 22.75 20.93
N PHE A 113 5.17 23.03 19.70
CA PHE A 113 5.49 24.27 19.01
C PHE A 113 4.90 25.49 19.72
N ALA A 114 3.63 25.42 20.16
CA ALA A 114 3.00 26.49 20.93
C ALA A 114 3.72 26.73 22.27
N ILE A 115 4.10 25.67 22.98
CA ILE A 115 4.87 25.76 24.23
C ILE A 115 6.25 26.36 23.98
N LEU A 116 6.92 26.03 22.87
CA LEU A 116 8.21 26.60 22.52
C LEU A 116 8.11 28.12 22.29
N ILE A 117 7.11 28.58 21.51
CA ILE A 117 6.86 30.01 21.32
C ILE A 117 6.53 30.69 22.65
N ALA A 118 5.66 30.08 23.45
CA ALA A 118 5.31 30.59 24.78
C ALA A 118 6.55 30.70 25.68
N SER A 119 7.44 29.70 25.65
CA SER A 119 8.70 29.70 26.42
C SER A 119 9.61 30.83 25.99
N MET A 120 9.73 31.12 24.69
CA MET A 120 10.52 32.25 24.19
C MET A 120 9.94 33.59 24.66
N LEU A 121 8.61 33.76 24.56
CA LEU A 121 7.92 34.97 25.02
C LEU A 121 8.04 35.17 26.53
N VAL A 122 7.83 34.12 27.32
CA VAL A 122 7.95 34.15 28.78
C VAL A 122 9.37 34.53 29.18
N THR A 123 10.39 33.92 28.57
CA THR A 123 11.79 34.24 28.88
C THR A 123 12.14 35.69 28.53
N SER A 124 11.53 36.24 27.48
CA SER A 124 11.77 37.62 27.05
C SER A 124 10.99 38.67 27.86
N LEU A 125 9.78 38.35 28.33
CA LEU A 125 8.88 39.31 28.98
C LEU A 125 8.90 39.20 30.51
N VAL A 126 9.20 38.02 31.05
CA VAL A 126 9.08 37.70 32.46
C VAL A 126 10.42 37.17 32.98
N GLN A 127 11.18 38.01 33.69
CA GLN A 127 12.46 37.65 34.32
C GLN A 127 12.30 36.81 35.61
N ASN A 128 11.19 36.08 35.76
CA ASN A 128 10.96 35.19 36.90
C ASN A 128 11.34 33.76 36.56
N GLN A 129 12.44 33.29 37.15
CA GLN A 129 12.98 31.95 36.94
C GLN A 129 11.98 30.81 37.27
N TRP A 130 11.06 31.06 38.21
CA TRP A 130 10.00 30.10 38.58
C TRP A 130 9.05 29.76 37.42
N VAL A 131 8.77 30.73 36.53
CA VAL A 131 7.83 30.52 35.42
C VAL A 131 8.42 29.53 34.41
N SER A 132 9.72 29.63 34.11
CA SER A 132 10.42 28.69 33.23
C SER A 132 10.43 27.26 33.80
N ILE A 133 10.59 27.10 35.12
CA ILE A 133 10.53 25.79 35.79
C ILE A 133 9.13 25.18 35.68
N ILE A 134 8.08 25.97 35.91
CA ILE A 134 6.69 25.52 35.78
C ILE A 134 6.38 25.10 34.34
N MET A 135 6.79 25.90 33.35
CA MET A 135 6.59 25.55 31.93
C MET A 135 7.33 24.27 31.54
N MET A 136 8.56 24.07 32.04
CA MET A 136 9.31 22.84 31.83
C MET A 136 8.61 21.62 32.46
N LEU A 137 8.12 21.75 33.71
CA LEU A 137 7.34 20.70 34.37
C LEU A 137 6.05 20.40 33.62
N CYS A 138 5.33 21.40 33.13
CA CYS A 138 4.14 21.22 32.29
C CYS A 138 4.47 20.46 31.01
N MET A 139 5.60 20.77 30.35
CA MET A 139 6.04 20.06 29.14
C MET A 139 6.34 18.58 29.44
N TYR A 140 7.07 18.29 30.52
CA TYR A 140 7.32 16.90 30.93
C TYR A 140 6.04 16.18 31.36
N GLY A 141 5.12 16.85 32.05
CA GLY A 141 3.81 16.32 32.40
C GLY A 141 2.99 15.94 31.16
N TYR A 142 2.98 16.81 30.15
CA TYR A 142 2.35 16.52 28.86
C TYR A 142 3.01 15.33 28.15
N LEU A 143 4.34 15.26 28.14
CA LEU A 143 5.07 14.11 27.58
C LEU A 143 4.67 12.80 28.26
N ILE A 144 4.59 12.78 29.60
CA ILE A 144 4.14 11.61 30.35
C ILE A 144 2.69 11.25 30.00
N ALA A 145 1.80 12.25 29.89
CA ALA A 145 0.41 12.02 29.50
C ALA A 145 0.29 11.37 28.10
N VAL A 146 1.10 11.82 27.13
CA VAL A 146 1.16 11.20 25.79
C VAL A 146 1.65 9.76 25.85
N ILE A 147 2.68 9.47 26.64
CA ILE A 147 3.19 8.11 26.82
C ILE A 147 2.10 7.20 27.41
N ILE A 148 1.37 7.68 28.42
CA ILE A 148 0.27 6.94 29.04
C ILE A 148 -0.85 6.69 28.02
N ASP A 149 -1.23 7.68 27.21
CA ASP A 149 -2.26 7.54 26.18
C ASP A 149 -1.90 6.47 25.14
N VAL A 150 -0.66 6.49 24.63
CA VAL A 150 -0.14 5.49 23.68
C VAL A 150 -0.11 4.10 24.32
N TRP A 151 0.31 4.00 25.58
CA TRP A 151 0.34 2.72 26.29
C TRP A 151 -1.06 2.15 26.52
N LEU A 152 -2.03 2.99 26.91
CA LEU A 152 -3.43 2.61 27.07
C LEU A 152 -4.05 2.18 25.74
N MET A 153 -3.73 2.88 24.64
CA MET A 153 -4.15 2.51 23.30
C MET A 153 -3.65 1.10 22.95
N TRP A 154 -2.36 0.82 23.14
CA TRP A 154 -1.78 -0.49 22.84
C TRP A 154 -2.38 -1.59 23.70
N ARG A 155 -2.59 -1.34 25.00
CA ARG A 155 -3.18 -2.32 25.92
C ARG A 155 -4.61 -2.69 25.50
N LYS A 156 -5.43 -1.70 25.13
CA LYS A 156 -6.80 -1.94 24.67
C LYS A 156 -6.87 -2.66 23.31
N LEU A 157 -5.85 -2.53 22.48
CA LEU A 157 -5.80 -3.22 21.18
C LEU A 157 -5.44 -4.70 21.33
N LYS A 158 -4.70 -5.06 22.40
CA LYS A 158 -4.25 -6.43 22.69
C LYS A 158 -5.24 -7.25 23.51
N ALA A 159 -6.17 -6.60 24.21
CA ALA A 159 -7.22 -7.20 25.03
C ALA A 159 -8.44 -7.52 24.16
#